data_AF-A0AAW3DMM8-F1
#
_entry.id   AF-A0AAW3DMM8-F1
#
_cell.length_a   1.000
_cell.length_b   1.000
_cell.length_c   1.000
_cell.angle_alpha   90.00
_cell.angle_beta   90.00
_cell.angle_gamma   90.00
#
_symmetry.space_group_name_H-M   'P 1'
#
loop_
_entity.id
_entity.type
_entity.pdbx_description
1 polymer ?
#
loop_
_entity_poly.entity_id
_entity_poly.type
_entity_poly.pdbx_seq_one_letter_code
_entity_poly.pdbx_strand_id
1 'polypeptide(L)'
;RERVRYANLMYDRRVVRGNTYALQAIPATTQPDPLEIQKQREAWKKALARKRAKEQIQLRTPEPVEGREHVHVQTELYLEEISDRIIEIDTECQTDAFLDRPPTPFFIPAKTGKDVATQIEEGELFDFDVEVKPILEVLIGKTVEQALLEVMEEEELAQLWARQRAYAELRNAELAEVQRLEEQDRRYREEKQRRKLQHKQMLQKQKETTEKIAARAFAQRYLADLIPSVFNNLHESGFFYDPIERDIETEFLPWLMTEVEETLERKVLGRTMLD
;
A
#
# COMPACT_ATOMS: atom_id res chain seq x y z
N ARG A 1 -84.00 -8.76 -50.01
CA ARG A 1 -83.07 -9.69 -50.72
C ARG A 1 -81.71 -9.01 -50.79
N GLU A 2 -80.85 -9.25 -49.80
CA GLU A 2 -79.50 -8.67 -49.74
C GLU A 2 -78.49 -9.56 -50.47
N ARG A 3 -77.57 -8.94 -51.21
CA ARG A 3 -76.51 -9.61 -51.96
C ARG A 3 -75.39 -10.03 -51.00
N VAL A 4 -75.21 -11.33 -50.82
CA VAL A 4 -74.08 -11.91 -50.09
C VAL A 4 -72.78 -11.63 -50.85
N ARG A 5 -71.86 -10.87 -50.25
CA ARG A 5 -70.50 -10.68 -50.77
C ARG A 5 -69.66 -11.89 -50.38
N TYR A 6 -69.25 -12.69 -51.36
CA TYR A 6 -68.28 -13.75 -51.14
C TYR A 6 -66.88 -13.14 -51.00
N ALA A 7 -66.30 -13.20 -49.81
CA ALA A 7 -64.91 -12.83 -49.57
C ALA A 7 -64.01 -14.04 -49.83
N ASN A 8 -62.88 -13.81 -50.50
CA ASN A 8 -61.93 -14.86 -50.83
C ASN A 8 -61.20 -15.32 -49.55
N LEU A 9 -61.43 -16.57 -49.12
CA LEU A 9 -60.84 -17.13 -47.89
C LEU A 9 -59.29 -17.05 -47.88
N MET A 10 -58.67 -16.91 -49.04
CA MET A 10 -57.22 -16.75 -49.19
C MET A 10 -56.66 -15.43 -48.63
N TYR A 11 -57.49 -14.48 -48.21
CA TYR A 11 -57.03 -13.25 -47.54
C TYR A 11 -57.72 -12.98 -46.20
N ASP A 12 -58.49 -13.94 -45.69
CA ASP A 12 -59.13 -13.80 -44.39
C ASP A 12 -58.11 -13.95 -43.27
N ARG A 13 -58.00 -12.90 -42.44
CA ARG A 13 -57.08 -12.81 -41.30
C ARG A 13 -57.45 -13.74 -40.16
N ARG A 14 -58.68 -14.28 -40.15
CA ARG A 14 -59.15 -15.25 -39.16
C ARG A 14 -58.75 -16.68 -39.49
N VAL A 15 -58.37 -16.95 -40.74
CA VAL A 15 -58.00 -18.28 -41.21
C VAL A 15 -56.48 -18.46 -41.07
N VAL A 16 -56.07 -19.12 -39.99
CA VAL A 16 -54.67 -19.46 -39.71
C VAL A 16 -54.22 -20.54 -40.68
N ARG A 17 -53.18 -20.25 -41.48
CA ARG A 17 -52.64 -21.16 -42.50
C ARG A 17 -51.22 -21.53 -42.15
N GLY A 18 -51.02 -22.79 -41.75
CA GLY A 18 -49.74 -23.32 -41.29
C GLY A 18 -49.92 -24.38 -40.21
N ASN A 19 -48.85 -25.11 -39.87
CA ASN A 19 -48.86 -26.15 -38.85
C ASN A 19 -49.01 -25.53 -37.44
N THR A 20 -50.07 -25.88 -36.72
CA THR A 20 -50.42 -25.30 -35.41
C THR A 20 -49.62 -25.88 -34.23
N TYR A 21 -48.72 -26.83 -34.47
CA TYR A 21 -47.90 -27.46 -33.42
C TYR A 21 -46.60 -26.71 -33.06
N ALA A 22 -46.22 -25.66 -33.82
CA ALA A 22 -44.99 -24.89 -33.58
C ALA A 22 -45.21 -23.49 -32.97
N LEU A 23 -46.41 -23.20 -32.45
CA LEU A 23 -46.66 -21.99 -31.66
C LEU A 23 -46.28 -22.26 -30.21
N GLN A 24 -44.97 -22.22 -29.94
CA GLN A 24 -44.49 -21.97 -28.60
C GLN A 24 -45.00 -20.58 -28.21
N ALA A 25 -45.84 -20.53 -27.17
CA ALA A 25 -46.41 -19.30 -26.65
C ALA A 25 -45.27 -18.31 -26.32
N ILE A 26 -45.14 -17.27 -27.16
CA ILE A 26 -44.24 -16.16 -26.87
C ILE A 26 -44.89 -15.37 -25.73
N PRO A 27 -44.22 -15.20 -24.58
CA PRO A 27 -44.75 -14.39 -23.48
C PRO A 27 -44.97 -12.95 -23.96
N ALA A 28 -46.08 -12.35 -23.53
CA ALA A 28 -46.46 -10.97 -23.87
C ALA A 28 -45.58 -9.90 -23.18
N THR A 29 -44.25 -10.06 -23.17
CA THR A 29 -43.31 -9.06 -22.65
C THR A 29 -41.90 -9.22 -23.24
N THR A 30 -41.78 -9.22 -24.57
CA THR A 30 -40.51 -8.91 -25.21
C THR A 30 -40.45 -7.40 -25.43
N GLN A 31 -39.68 -6.71 -24.59
CA GLN A 31 -39.17 -5.37 -24.90
C GLN A 31 -38.52 -5.46 -26.29
N PRO A 32 -38.88 -4.58 -27.25
CA PRO A 32 -38.26 -4.62 -28.57
C PRO A 32 -36.76 -4.33 -28.44
N ASP A 33 -35.94 -5.10 -29.17
CA ASP A 33 -34.49 -4.98 -29.16
C ASP A 33 -34.08 -3.51 -29.41
N PRO A 34 -33.15 -2.92 -28.63
CA PRO A 34 -32.81 -1.50 -28.72
C PRO A 34 -32.30 -1.09 -30.12
N LEU A 35 -31.79 -2.04 -30.90
CA LEU A 35 -31.39 -1.89 -32.30
C LEU A 35 -32.58 -1.72 -33.27
N GLU A 36 -33.72 -2.36 -33.02
CA GLU A 36 -34.93 -2.19 -33.84
C GLU A 36 -35.60 -0.84 -33.58
N ILE A 37 -35.59 -0.37 -32.33
CA ILE A 37 -36.10 0.97 -31.96
C ILE A 37 -35.25 2.08 -32.60
N GLN A 38 -33.93 1.92 -32.66
CA GLN A 38 -33.04 2.84 -33.38
C GLN A 38 -33.33 2.86 -34.89
N LYS A 39 -33.45 1.68 -35.53
CA LYS A 39 -33.78 1.59 -36.96
C LYS A 39 -35.14 2.24 -37.28
N GLN A 40 -36.15 2.07 -36.44
CA GLN A 40 -37.46 2.70 -36.64
C GLN A 40 -37.40 4.23 -36.49
N ARG A 41 -36.62 4.75 -35.52
CA ARG A 41 -36.40 6.20 -35.35
C ARG A 41 -35.64 6.81 -36.52
N GLU A 42 -34.63 6.13 -37.04
CA GLU A 42 -33.88 6.56 -38.23
C GLU A 42 -34.75 6.54 -39.49
N ALA A 43 -35.56 5.49 -39.70
CA ALA A 43 -36.50 5.40 -40.80
C ALA A 43 -37.55 6.52 -40.75
N TRP A 44 -38.05 6.84 -39.55
CA TRP A 44 -38.99 7.94 -39.34
C TRP A 44 -38.35 9.31 -39.64
N LYS A 45 -37.12 9.55 -39.18
CA LYS A 45 -36.35 10.77 -39.51
C LYS A 45 -36.11 10.90 -41.01
N LYS A 46 -35.74 9.80 -41.70
CA LYS A 46 -35.50 9.78 -43.15
C LYS A 46 -36.80 10.01 -43.95
N ALA A 47 -37.92 9.47 -43.50
CA ALA A 47 -39.23 9.71 -44.11
C ALA A 47 -39.69 11.17 -43.94
N LEU A 48 -39.47 11.77 -42.76
CA LEU A 48 -39.77 13.17 -42.49
C LEU A 48 -38.91 14.12 -43.32
N ALA A 49 -37.61 13.83 -43.44
CA ALA A 49 -36.70 14.57 -44.32
C ALA A 49 -37.11 14.47 -45.80
N ARG A 50 -37.54 13.29 -46.25
CA ARG A 50 -38.03 13.08 -47.63
C ARG A 50 -39.36 13.81 -47.89
N LYS A 51 -40.23 13.95 -46.89
CA LYS A 51 -41.44 14.81 -46.98
C LYS A 51 -41.06 16.28 -47.12
N ARG A 52 -40.17 16.80 -46.27
CA ARG A 52 -39.68 18.19 -46.35
C ARG A 52 -38.97 18.49 -47.67
N ALA A 53 -38.16 17.56 -48.17
CA ALA A 53 -37.51 17.71 -49.47
C ALA A 53 -38.52 17.71 -50.63
N LYS A 54 -39.59 16.90 -50.56
CA LYS A 54 -40.68 16.94 -51.55
C LYS A 54 -41.46 18.25 -51.51
N GLU A 55 -41.69 18.82 -50.32
CA GLU A 55 -42.33 20.14 -50.16
C GLU A 55 -41.44 21.26 -50.71
N GLN A 56 -40.11 21.15 -50.61
CA GLN A 56 -39.16 22.12 -51.19
C GLN A 56 -38.99 21.98 -52.72
N ILE A 57 -39.15 20.78 -53.29
CA ILE A 57 -39.00 20.54 -54.74
C ILE A 57 -40.28 20.85 -55.51
N GLN A 58 -41.44 20.94 -54.85
CA GLN A 58 -42.62 21.51 -55.49
C GLN A 58 -42.36 23.01 -55.74
N LEU A 59 -41.99 23.34 -56.98
CA LEU A 59 -42.02 24.69 -57.52
C LEU A 59 -43.45 25.23 -57.37
N ARG A 60 -43.72 25.83 -56.22
CA ARG A 60 -45.02 26.39 -55.89
C ARG A 60 -45.17 27.65 -56.72
N THR A 61 -46.23 27.73 -57.52
CA THR A 61 -46.64 29.00 -58.10
C THR A 61 -46.83 29.97 -56.93
N PRO A 62 -46.23 31.18 -56.95
CA PRO A 62 -46.35 32.14 -55.84
C PRO A 62 -47.81 32.41 -55.51
N GLU A 63 -48.13 32.73 -54.27
CA GLU A 63 -49.53 32.94 -53.86
C GLU A 63 -50.13 34.18 -54.56
N PRO A 64 -51.44 34.17 -54.90
CA PRO A 64 -52.09 35.31 -55.53
C PRO A 64 -52.01 36.57 -54.65
N VAL A 65 -51.78 37.73 -55.27
CA VAL A 65 -51.81 39.02 -54.57
C VAL A 65 -53.22 39.28 -54.02
N GLU A 66 -53.32 39.84 -52.81
CA GLU A 66 -54.59 40.09 -52.13
C GLU A 66 -55.60 40.81 -53.04
N GLY A 67 -56.78 40.20 -53.22
CA GLY A 67 -57.86 40.70 -54.05
C GLY A 67 -57.88 40.19 -55.51
N ARG A 68 -56.99 39.26 -55.90
CA ARG A 68 -57.01 38.62 -57.23
C ARG A 68 -56.96 37.10 -57.12
N GLU A 69 -57.67 36.42 -58.02
CA GLU A 69 -57.64 34.95 -58.15
C GLU A 69 -56.81 34.54 -59.38
N HIS A 70 -56.14 33.39 -59.29
CA HIS A 70 -55.41 32.82 -60.42
C HIS A 70 -56.36 32.15 -61.41
N VAL A 71 -56.25 32.51 -62.69
CA VAL A 71 -57.00 31.88 -63.78
C VAL A 71 -56.06 31.04 -64.64
N HIS A 72 -56.46 29.82 -64.97
CA HIS A 72 -55.71 28.98 -65.90
C HIS A 72 -55.85 29.51 -67.32
N VAL A 73 -54.73 29.90 -67.93
CA VAL A 73 -54.64 30.28 -69.33
C VAL A 73 -54.31 29.03 -70.16
N GLN A 74 -54.93 28.89 -71.33
CA GLN A 74 -54.74 27.76 -72.23
C GLN A 74 -53.36 27.88 -72.89
N THR A 75 -52.36 27.16 -72.36
CA THR A 75 -50.96 27.17 -72.85
C THR A 75 -50.65 26.01 -73.80
N GLU A 76 -51.69 25.33 -74.31
CA GLU A 76 -51.53 24.26 -75.28
C GLU A 76 -51.31 24.85 -76.68
N LEU A 77 -50.48 24.19 -77.50
CA LEU A 77 -50.17 24.62 -78.86
C LEU A 77 -51.43 24.54 -79.73
N TYR A 78 -52.10 25.67 -79.96
CA TYR A 78 -53.35 25.76 -80.73
C TYR A 78 -53.14 25.81 -82.26
N LEU A 79 -51.89 25.84 -82.73
CA LEU A 79 -51.58 25.96 -84.16
C LEU A 79 -51.42 24.58 -84.80
N GLU A 80 -52.24 24.30 -85.83
CA GLU A 80 -52.08 23.15 -86.72
C GLU A 80 -50.99 23.44 -87.77
N GLU A 81 -50.09 22.49 -87.98
CA GLU A 81 -49.01 22.59 -88.96
C GLU A 81 -49.55 22.26 -90.37
N ILE A 82 -49.68 23.28 -91.23
CA ILE A 82 -50.10 23.11 -92.62
C ILE A 82 -48.92 22.52 -93.41
N SER A 83 -49.05 21.27 -93.86
CA SER A 83 -47.98 20.50 -94.52
C SER A 83 -47.96 20.64 -96.05
N ASP A 84 -48.54 21.69 -96.60
CA ASP A 84 -48.60 21.94 -98.05
C ASP A 84 -47.42 22.82 -98.50
N ARG A 85 -46.62 22.33 -99.45
CA ARG A 85 -45.42 23.05 -99.95
C ARG A 85 -45.84 24.13 -100.95
N ILE A 86 -45.58 25.39 -100.61
CA ILE A 86 -45.79 26.52 -101.51
C ILE A 86 -44.72 26.48 -102.62
N ILE A 87 -45.11 26.80 -103.86
CA ILE A 87 -44.22 26.85 -105.02
C ILE A 87 -43.28 28.06 -104.86
N GLU A 88 -41.97 27.79 -104.74
CA GLU A 88 -40.94 28.81 -104.64
C GLU A 88 -40.66 29.43 -106.03
N ILE A 89 -40.63 30.77 -106.09
CA ILE A 89 -40.24 31.52 -107.29
C ILE A 89 -38.90 32.19 -106.98
N ASP A 90 -37.85 31.80 -107.70
CA ASP A 90 -36.52 32.36 -107.54
C ASP A 90 -36.49 33.83 -107.98
N THR A 91 -36.06 34.69 -107.06
CA THR A 91 -35.74 36.09 -107.34
C THR A 91 -34.30 36.34 -106.94
N GLU A 92 -33.45 36.63 -107.93
CA GLU A 92 -32.04 36.91 -107.69
C GLU A 92 -31.86 38.37 -107.25
N CYS A 93 -31.37 38.59 -106.03
CA CYS A 93 -30.95 39.90 -105.53
C CYS A 93 -29.42 39.95 -105.46
N GLN A 94 -28.82 40.89 -106.21
CA GLN A 94 -27.40 41.22 -106.16
C GLN A 94 -27.03 41.69 -104.74
N THR A 95 -26.17 40.94 -104.06
CA THR A 95 -25.65 41.30 -102.73
C THR A 95 -24.16 41.58 -102.80
N ASP A 96 -23.77 42.71 -102.21
CA ASP A 96 -22.41 43.24 -102.17
C ASP A 96 -21.53 42.45 -101.17
N ALA A 97 -20.22 42.47 -101.36
CA ALA A 97 -19.28 41.70 -100.54
C ALA A 97 -19.21 42.20 -99.09
N PHE A 98 -19.50 41.32 -98.11
CA PHE A 98 -19.45 41.62 -96.68
C PHE A 98 -18.01 41.91 -96.22
N LEU A 99 -17.77 43.11 -95.67
CA LEU A 99 -16.56 43.43 -94.91
C LEU A 99 -16.84 43.26 -93.40
N ASP A 100 -15.91 42.64 -92.67
CA ASP A 100 -16.04 42.39 -91.24
C ASP A 100 -16.13 43.71 -90.44
N ARG A 101 -17.25 43.87 -89.74
CA ARG A 101 -17.52 44.99 -88.84
C ARG A 101 -16.70 44.82 -87.55
N PRO A 102 -16.02 45.87 -87.04
CA PRO A 102 -15.37 45.78 -85.74
C PRO A 102 -16.41 45.47 -84.63
N PRO A 103 -16.04 44.72 -83.58
CA PRO A 103 -16.97 44.33 -82.53
C PRO A 103 -17.53 45.59 -81.86
N THR A 104 -18.85 45.65 -81.74
CA THR A 104 -19.55 46.77 -81.11
C THR A 104 -19.13 46.87 -79.63
N PRO A 105 -18.79 48.08 -79.13
CA PRO A 105 -18.42 48.25 -77.74
C PRO A 105 -19.57 47.84 -76.81
N PHE A 106 -19.24 47.19 -75.70
CA PHE A 106 -20.23 46.76 -74.71
C PHE A 106 -20.95 47.96 -74.08
N PHE A 107 -22.27 47.93 -74.07
CA PHE A 107 -23.09 48.93 -73.39
C PHE A 107 -23.08 48.67 -71.87
N ILE A 108 -22.50 49.59 -71.11
CA ILE A 108 -22.53 49.57 -69.64
C ILE A 108 -23.55 50.64 -69.19
N PRO A 109 -24.70 50.24 -68.61
CA PRO A 109 -25.69 51.18 -68.10
C PRO A 109 -25.10 52.06 -66.98
N ALA A 110 -25.49 53.33 -66.93
CA ALA A 110 -25.15 54.19 -65.81
C ALA A 110 -25.82 53.67 -64.52
N LYS A 111 -25.03 53.44 -63.46
CA LYS A 111 -25.57 53.07 -62.15
C LYS A 111 -26.57 54.13 -61.69
N THR A 112 -27.80 53.72 -61.40
CA THR A 112 -28.85 54.57 -60.81
C THR A 112 -29.16 54.09 -59.39
N GLY A 113 -28.64 54.81 -58.39
CA GLY A 113 -28.73 54.51 -56.96
C GLY A 113 -27.70 55.32 -56.17
N LYS A 114 -27.92 55.55 -54.87
CA LYS A 114 -26.90 56.11 -53.98
C LYS A 114 -26.24 54.96 -53.23
N ASP A 115 -24.97 54.70 -53.52
CA ASP A 115 -24.18 53.70 -52.81
C ASP A 115 -23.89 54.25 -51.39
N VAL A 116 -24.37 53.56 -50.35
CA VAL A 116 -24.10 53.88 -48.93
C VAL A 116 -23.43 52.67 -48.31
N ALA A 117 -22.25 52.87 -47.73
CA ALA A 117 -21.58 51.88 -46.90
C ALA A 117 -21.74 52.26 -45.43
N THR A 118 -21.99 51.25 -44.60
CA THR A 118 -21.98 51.34 -43.15
C THR A 118 -20.92 50.36 -42.65
N GLN A 119 -19.96 50.86 -41.89
CA GLN A 119 -18.87 50.09 -41.32
C GLN A 119 -18.85 50.34 -39.83
N ILE A 120 -18.64 49.28 -39.05
CA ILE A 120 -18.40 49.38 -37.62
C ILE A 120 -16.90 49.47 -37.43
N GLU A 121 -16.45 50.54 -36.76
CA GLU A 121 -15.03 50.78 -36.50
C GLU A 121 -14.56 50.03 -35.25
N GLU A 122 -13.26 49.83 -35.12
CA GLU A 122 -12.67 49.16 -33.97
C GLU A 122 -13.04 49.90 -32.66
N GLY A 123 -13.67 49.17 -31.73
CA GLY A 123 -14.08 49.71 -30.42
C GLY A 123 -15.51 50.27 -30.34
N GLU A 124 -16.24 50.37 -31.45
CA GLU A 124 -17.61 50.92 -31.45
C GLU A 124 -18.64 50.02 -30.72
N LEU A 125 -18.38 48.71 -30.66
CA LEU A 125 -19.23 47.72 -29.98
C LEU A 125 -18.65 47.21 -28.65
N PHE A 126 -17.55 47.78 -28.16
CA PHE A 126 -16.90 47.30 -26.94
C PHE A 126 -17.68 47.74 -25.69
N ASP A 127 -18.19 46.75 -24.94
CA ASP A 127 -18.78 46.96 -23.61
C ASP A 127 -17.84 46.45 -22.53
N PHE A 128 -17.20 47.38 -21.82
CA PHE A 128 -16.25 47.06 -20.76
C PHE A 128 -16.85 46.17 -19.67
N ASP A 129 -18.10 46.41 -19.26
CA ASP A 129 -18.73 45.70 -18.15
C ASP A 129 -19.04 44.24 -18.50
N VAL A 130 -19.14 43.91 -19.78
CA VAL A 130 -19.29 42.53 -20.26
C VAL A 130 -17.92 41.88 -20.44
N GLU A 131 -16.99 42.57 -21.09
CA GLU A 131 -15.71 42.00 -21.49
C GLU A 131 -14.72 41.83 -20.31
N VAL A 132 -14.83 42.63 -19.25
CA VAL A 132 -13.95 42.53 -18.07
C VAL A 132 -14.32 41.36 -17.15
N LYS A 133 -15.57 40.90 -17.17
CA LYS A 133 -16.08 39.82 -16.29
C LYS A 133 -15.25 38.54 -16.33
N PRO A 134 -14.94 37.94 -17.50
CA PRO A 134 -14.14 36.70 -17.55
C PRO A 134 -12.71 36.91 -17.03
N ILE A 135 -12.14 38.10 -17.23
CA ILE A 135 -10.80 38.44 -16.72
C ILE A 135 -10.82 38.50 -15.19
N LEU A 136 -11.80 39.21 -14.61
CA LEU A 136 -11.96 39.31 -13.17
C LEU A 136 -12.29 37.97 -12.52
N GLU A 137 -13.15 37.16 -13.14
CA GLU A 137 -13.48 35.83 -12.62
C GLU A 137 -12.25 34.94 -12.52
N VAL A 138 -11.40 34.93 -13.56
CA VAL A 138 -10.14 34.17 -13.54
C VAL A 138 -9.16 34.73 -12.52
N LEU A 139 -9.03 36.06 -12.41
CA LEU A 139 -8.12 36.68 -11.45
C LEU A 139 -8.54 36.38 -10.00
N ILE A 140 -9.82 36.61 -9.68
CA ILE A 140 -10.36 36.37 -8.34
C ILE A 140 -10.28 34.87 -8.04
N GLY A 141 -10.71 34.01 -8.97
CA GLY A 141 -10.66 32.56 -8.80
C GLY A 141 -9.24 32.06 -8.49
N LYS A 142 -8.24 32.47 -9.28
CA LYS A 142 -6.85 32.08 -9.05
C LYS A 142 -6.28 32.64 -7.76
N THR A 143 -6.57 33.90 -7.42
CA THR A 143 -6.06 34.50 -6.18
C THR A 143 -6.63 33.81 -4.94
N VAL A 144 -7.91 33.46 -4.94
CA VAL A 144 -8.55 32.75 -3.83
C VAL A 144 -8.07 31.31 -3.75
N GLU A 145 -7.94 30.62 -4.88
CA GLU A 145 -7.42 29.25 -4.93
C GLU A 145 -5.99 29.18 -4.43
N GLN A 146 -5.12 30.08 -4.90
CA GLN A 146 -3.73 30.16 -4.45
C GLN A 146 -3.64 30.47 -2.94
N ALA A 147 -4.40 31.46 -2.46
CA ALA A 147 -4.41 31.81 -1.04
C ALA A 147 -4.90 30.65 -0.16
N LEU A 148 -5.90 29.89 -0.62
CA LEU A 148 -6.40 28.72 0.12
C LEU A 148 -5.34 27.62 0.21
N LEU A 149 -4.66 27.32 -0.90
CA LEU A 149 -3.59 26.31 -0.91
C LEU A 149 -2.43 26.72 0.00
N GLU A 150 -1.99 27.97 -0.06
CA GLU A 150 -0.91 28.48 0.80
C GLU A 150 -1.26 28.36 2.29
N VAL A 151 -2.48 28.76 2.69
CA VAL A 151 -2.92 28.64 4.09
C VAL A 151 -3.01 27.19 4.53
N MET A 152 -3.53 26.30 3.68
CA MET A 152 -3.58 24.86 3.98
C MET A 152 -2.18 24.27 4.19
N GLU A 153 -1.23 24.62 3.31
CA GLU A 153 0.17 24.18 3.44
C GLU A 153 0.81 24.69 4.73
N GLU A 154 0.59 25.97 5.09
CA GLU A 154 1.10 26.55 6.33
C GLU A 154 0.55 25.84 7.58
N GLU A 155 -0.76 25.54 7.60
CA GLU A 155 -1.38 24.81 8.71
C GLU A 155 -0.85 23.38 8.83
N GLU A 156 -0.69 22.67 7.71
CA GLU A 156 -0.11 21.32 7.70
C GLU A 156 1.33 21.31 8.22
N LEU A 157 2.17 22.26 7.76
CA LEU A 157 3.54 22.40 8.24
C LEU A 157 3.59 22.72 9.74
N ALA A 158 2.71 23.60 10.24
CA ALA A 158 2.62 23.92 11.65
C ALA A 158 2.24 22.69 12.49
N GLN A 159 1.30 21.87 12.03
CA GLN A 159 0.91 20.62 12.69
C GLN A 159 2.06 19.59 12.71
N LEU A 160 2.77 19.43 11.59
CA LEU A 160 3.92 18.54 11.51
C LEU A 160 5.03 18.96 12.46
N TRP A 161 5.35 20.26 12.54
CA TRP A 161 6.33 20.77 13.49
C TRP A 161 5.90 20.59 14.94
N ALA A 162 4.63 20.86 15.27
CA ALA A 162 4.10 20.62 16.61
C ALA A 162 4.24 19.15 17.01
N ARG A 163 3.90 18.23 16.10
CA ARG A 163 4.05 16.79 16.31
C ARG A 163 5.52 16.38 16.48
N GLN A 164 6.43 16.91 15.66
CA GLN A 164 7.86 16.62 15.78
C GLN A 164 8.44 17.11 17.12
N ARG A 165 8.06 18.31 17.57
CA ARG A 165 8.49 18.84 18.89
C ARG A 165 7.98 17.98 20.03
N ALA A 166 6.68 17.66 20.05
CA ALA A 166 6.10 16.80 21.07
C ALA A 166 6.76 15.40 21.10
N TYR A 167 7.06 14.82 19.93
CA TYR A 167 7.78 13.55 19.85
C TYR A 167 9.21 13.66 20.36
N ALA A 168 9.93 14.74 20.01
CA ALA A 168 11.29 14.98 20.49
C ALA A 168 11.34 15.17 22.01
N GLU A 169 10.39 15.91 22.58
CA GLU A 169 10.26 16.09 24.03
C GLU A 169 10.04 14.75 24.75
N LEU A 170 9.10 13.94 24.26
CA LEU A 170 8.81 12.62 24.81
C LEU A 170 10.04 11.70 24.71
N ARG A 171 10.69 11.64 23.55
CA ARG A 171 11.90 10.85 23.34
C ARG A 171 13.05 11.29 24.26
N ASN A 172 13.22 12.59 24.46
CA ASN A 172 14.25 13.12 25.36
C ASN A 172 13.95 12.76 26.83
N ALA A 173 12.68 12.81 27.24
CA ALA A 173 12.25 12.39 28.57
C ALA A 173 12.48 10.88 28.80
N GLU A 174 12.10 10.04 27.84
CA GLU A 174 12.35 8.59 27.86
C GLU A 174 13.85 8.28 27.95
N LEU A 175 14.67 8.94 27.13
CA LEU A 175 16.12 8.76 27.14
C LEU A 175 16.74 9.14 28.48
N ALA A 176 16.30 10.24 29.09
CA ALA A 176 16.74 10.63 30.43
C ALA A 176 16.33 9.62 31.51
N GLU A 177 15.13 9.04 31.40
CA GLU A 177 14.68 7.99 32.32
C GLU A 177 15.51 6.71 32.19
N VAL A 178 15.75 6.26 30.95
CA VAL A 178 16.56 5.07 30.67
C VAL A 178 17.97 5.24 31.24
N GLN A 179 18.61 6.40 31.01
CA GLN A 179 19.93 6.68 31.59
C GLN A 179 19.91 6.62 33.12
N ARG A 180 18.89 7.20 33.76
CA ARG A 180 18.73 7.14 35.22
C ARG A 180 18.63 5.70 35.73
N LEU A 181 17.84 4.86 35.05
CA LEU A 181 17.66 3.45 35.42
C LEU A 181 18.93 2.62 35.17
N GLU A 182 19.62 2.86 34.06
CA GLU A 182 20.89 2.19 33.74
C GLU A 182 21.96 2.49 34.78
N GLU A 183 22.08 3.74 35.23
CA GLU A 183 23.01 4.11 36.29
C GLU A 183 22.67 3.44 37.62
N GLN A 184 21.39 3.36 37.97
CA GLN A 184 20.93 2.66 39.18
C GLN A 184 21.27 1.18 39.10
N ASP A 185 20.99 0.53 37.98
CA ASP A 185 21.29 -0.89 37.80
C ASP A 185 22.80 -1.14 37.76
N ARG A 186 23.61 -0.23 37.19
CA ARG A 186 25.07 -0.30 37.29
C ARG A 186 25.54 -0.32 38.74
N ARG A 187 25.05 0.62 39.58
CA ARG A 187 25.39 0.68 41.01
C ARG A 187 24.98 -0.60 41.74
N TYR A 188 23.76 -1.08 41.48
CA TYR A 188 23.25 -2.29 42.11
C TYR A 188 24.06 -3.54 41.70
N ARG A 189 24.39 -3.67 40.41
CA ARG A 189 25.25 -4.75 39.91
C ARG A 189 26.63 -4.72 40.57
N GLU A 190 27.26 -3.55 40.65
CA GLU A 190 28.56 -3.38 41.31
C GLU A 190 28.50 -3.78 42.80
N GLU A 191 27.49 -3.32 43.54
CA GLU A 191 27.34 -3.69 44.95
C GLU A 191 27.09 -5.19 45.11
N LYS A 192 26.22 -5.78 44.28
CA LYS A 192 25.94 -7.22 44.27
C LYS A 192 27.20 -8.04 44.01
N GLN A 193 28.06 -7.61 43.08
CA GLN A 193 29.33 -8.28 42.83
C GLN A 193 30.29 -8.16 44.02
N ARG A 194 30.38 -6.98 44.66
CA ARG A 194 31.18 -6.79 45.87
C ARG A 194 30.71 -7.71 47.01
N ARG A 195 29.39 -7.77 47.25
CA ARG A 195 28.78 -8.66 48.27
C ARG A 195 29.06 -10.13 47.97
N LYS A 196 28.93 -10.57 46.71
CA LYS A 196 29.27 -11.94 46.29
C LYS A 196 30.73 -12.27 46.57
N LEU A 197 31.65 -11.37 46.24
CA LEU A 197 33.08 -11.57 46.47
C LEU A 197 33.40 -11.69 47.96
N GLN A 198 32.86 -10.79 48.78
CA GLN A 198 33.00 -10.83 50.24
C GLN A 198 32.48 -12.14 50.83
N HIS A 199 31.28 -12.57 50.40
CA HIS A 199 30.69 -13.81 50.87
C HIS A 199 31.52 -15.03 50.47
N LYS A 200 32.05 -15.06 49.23
CA LYS A 200 32.93 -16.13 48.76
C LYS A 200 34.21 -16.21 49.60
N GLN A 201 34.84 -15.08 49.91
CA GLN A 201 36.03 -15.02 50.77
C GLN A 201 35.74 -15.49 52.20
N MET A 202 34.60 -15.05 52.76
CA MET A 202 34.18 -15.48 54.09
C MET A 202 33.95 -17.00 54.15
N LEU A 203 33.28 -17.56 53.14
CA LEU A 203 33.06 -19.01 53.04
C LEU A 203 34.38 -19.80 52.90
N GLN A 204 35.35 -19.29 52.13
CA GLN A 204 36.68 -19.91 52.02
C GLN A 204 37.38 -19.94 53.37
N LYS A 205 37.44 -18.80 54.07
CA LYS A 205 38.02 -18.73 55.41
C LYS A 205 37.31 -19.65 56.40
N GLN A 206 35.98 -19.72 56.32
CA GLN A 206 35.20 -20.61 57.16
C GLN A 206 35.60 -22.08 56.91
N LYS A 207 35.67 -22.50 55.65
CA LYS A 207 36.13 -23.86 55.29
C LYS A 207 37.53 -24.16 55.85
N GLU A 208 38.49 -23.27 55.62
CA GLU A 208 39.85 -23.41 56.16
C GLU A 208 39.84 -23.51 57.69
N THR A 209 39.05 -22.69 58.38
CA THR A 209 38.94 -22.75 59.85
C THR A 209 38.32 -24.06 60.32
N THR A 210 37.27 -24.54 59.64
CA THR A 210 36.62 -25.82 59.99
C THR A 210 37.56 -27.00 59.78
N GLU A 211 38.34 -27.01 58.70
CA GLU A 211 39.35 -28.04 58.42
C GLU A 211 40.45 -28.02 59.47
N LYS A 212 40.96 -26.84 59.86
CA LYS A 212 41.96 -26.71 60.93
C LYS A 212 41.42 -27.20 62.27
N ILE A 213 40.19 -26.88 62.62
CA ILE A 213 39.55 -27.35 63.86
C ILE A 213 39.38 -28.87 63.82
N ALA A 214 38.92 -29.43 62.71
CA ALA A 214 38.76 -30.87 62.53
C ALA A 214 40.11 -31.61 62.63
N ALA A 215 41.15 -31.11 61.95
CA ALA A 215 42.50 -31.66 62.03
C ALA A 215 43.06 -31.61 63.45
N ARG A 216 42.85 -30.50 64.18
CA ARG A 216 43.25 -30.38 65.59
C ARG A 216 42.52 -31.39 66.47
N ALA A 217 41.20 -31.50 66.33
CA ALA A 217 40.39 -32.44 67.10
C ALA A 217 40.79 -33.90 66.81
N PHE A 218 41.05 -34.23 65.54
CA PHE A 218 41.55 -35.54 65.13
C PHE A 218 42.92 -35.84 65.75
N ALA A 219 43.88 -34.91 65.64
CA ALA A 219 45.21 -35.08 66.22
C ALA A 219 45.16 -35.25 67.74
N GLN A 220 44.33 -34.46 68.44
CA GLN A 220 44.14 -34.60 69.88
C GLN A 220 43.60 -35.97 70.27
N ARG A 221 42.57 -36.46 69.57
CA ARG A 221 42.01 -37.79 69.83
C ARG A 221 43.02 -38.91 69.51
N TYR A 222 43.69 -38.82 68.36
CA TYR A 222 44.68 -39.81 67.95
C TYR A 222 45.87 -39.88 68.91
N LEU A 223 46.41 -38.73 69.32
CA LEU A 223 47.52 -38.66 70.29
C LEU A 223 47.11 -39.15 71.68
N ALA A 224 45.86 -38.88 72.11
CA ALA A 224 45.37 -39.36 73.40
C ALA A 224 45.38 -40.89 73.50
N ASP A 225 45.09 -41.59 72.40
CA ASP A 225 45.12 -43.07 72.36
C ASP A 225 46.52 -43.62 72.05
N LEU A 226 47.29 -42.95 71.19
CA LEU A 226 48.62 -43.38 70.77
C LEU A 226 49.64 -43.30 71.90
N ILE A 227 49.64 -42.22 72.68
CA ILE A 227 50.63 -42.00 73.75
C ILE A 227 50.60 -43.17 74.74
N PRO A 228 49.48 -43.51 75.41
CA PRO A 228 49.43 -44.65 76.33
C PRO A 228 49.80 -45.97 75.65
N SER A 229 49.37 -46.21 74.41
CA SER A 229 49.69 -47.44 73.70
C SER A 229 51.19 -47.60 73.44
N VAL A 230 51.88 -46.55 72.99
CA VAL A 230 53.33 -46.57 72.76
C VAL A 230 54.09 -46.69 74.07
N PHE A 231 53.67 -45.98 75.12
CA PHE A 231 54.28 -46.10 76.45
C PHE A 231 54.13 -47.50 77.03
N ASN A 232 52.95 -48.12 76.91
CA ASN A 232 52.73 -49.51 77.34
C ASN A 232 53.58 -50.49 76.53
N ASN A 233 53.65 -50.35 75.20
CA ASN A 233 54.51 -51.20 74.37
C ASN A 233 56.01 -51.04 74.73
N LEU A 234 56.46 -49.82 75.01
CA LEU A 234 57.85 -49.56 75.45
C LEU A 234 58.13 -50.14 76.85
N HIS A 235 57.13 -50.13 77.72
CA HIS A 235 57.22 -50.75 79.05
C HIS A 235 57.26 -52.28 78.94
N GLU A 236 56.37 -52.89 78.15
CA GLU A 236 56.34 -54.33 77.89
C GLU A 236 57.60 -54.85 77.18
N SER A 237 58.19 -54.05 76.29
CA SER A 237 59.48 -54.36 75.63
C SER A 237 60.71 -54.18 76.53
N GLY A 238 60.51 -53.78 77.80
CA GLY A 238 61.58 -53.68 78.79
C GLY A 238 62.47 -52.45 78.65
N PHE A 239 62.06 -51.44 77.87
CA PHE A 239 62.84 -50.22 77.68
C PHE A 239 62.77 -49.28 78.90
N PHE A 240 61.66 -49.34 79.65
CA PHE A 240 61.52 -48.69 80.95
C PHE A 240 61.83 -49.70 82.06
N TYR A 241 62.97 -49.54 82.71
CA TYR A 241 63.40 -50.32 83.88
C TYR A 241 63.37 -49.44 85.14
N ASP A 242 63.12 -50.05 86.29
CA ASP A 242 63.34 -49.36 87.57
C ASP A 242 64.87 -49.24 87.78
N PRO A 243 65.41 -48.02 87.92
CA PRO A 243 66.83 -47.84 88.18
C PRO A 243 67.29 -48.60 89.43
N ILE A 244 66.44 -48.75 90.45
CA ILE A 244 66.78 -49.48 91.67
C ILE A 244 66.91 -50.98 91.39
N GLU A 245 65.96 -51.57 90.65
CA GLU A 245 66.03 -52.98 90.28
C GLU A 245 67.25 -53.25 89.39
N ARG A 246 67.54 -52.33 88.44
CA ARG A 246 68.70 -52.45 87.56
C ARG A 246 70.01 -52.37 88.35
N ASP A 247 70.15 -51.42 89.25
CA ASP A 247 71.35 -51.25 90.08
C ASP A 247 71.52 -52.46 91.02
N ILE A 248 70.44 -53.03 91.54
CA ILE A 248 70.50 -54.28 92.32
C ILE A 248 70.99 -55.43 91.43
N GLU A 249 70.45 -55.59 90.23
CA GLU A 249 70.85 -56.65 89.30
C GLU A 249 72.29 -56.51 88.81
N THR A 250 72.76 -55.29 88.55
CA THR A 250 74.08 -55.05 87.92
C THR A 250 75.21 -54.81 88.91
N GLU A 251 74.93 -54.23 90.09
CA GLU A 251 75.96 -53.89 91.07
C GLU A 251 75.87 -54.76 92.32
N PHE A 252 74.69 -54.85 92.95
CA PHE A 252 74.52 -55.52 94.23
C PHE A 252 74.58 -57.04 94.14
N LEU A 253 73.87 -57.67 93.20
CA LEU A 253 73.87 -59.13 93.05
C LEU A 253 75.26 -59.67 92.71
N PRO A 254 76.03 -59.07 91.76
CA PRO A 254 77.40 -59.50 91.52
C PRO A 254 78.29 -59.32 92.75
N TRP A 255 78.21 -58.18 93.44
CA TRP A 255 78.95 -57.96 94.68
C TRP A 255 78.62 -59.01 95.76
N LEU A 256 77.33 -59.30 95.97
CA LEU A 256 76.89 -60.31 96.94
C LEU A 256 77.39 -61.70 96.55
N MET A 257 77.32 -62.07 95.28
CA MET A 257 77.83 -63.35 94.79
C MET A 257 79.34 -63.47 94.99
N THR A 258 80.11 -62.41 94.77
CA THR A 258 81.56 -62.38 95.04
C THR A 258 81.87 -62.53 96.54
N GLU A 259 81.15 -61.84 97.43
CA GLU A 259 81.33 -62.00 98.88
C GLU A 259 80.93 -63.40 99.37
N VAL A 260 79.84 -63.97 98.82
CA VAL A 260 79.44 -65.35 99.12
C VAL A 260 80.50 -66.34 98.64
N GLU A 261 81.07 -66.14 97.45
CA GLU A 261 82.18 -66.94 96.93
C GLU A 261 83.43 -66.84 97.81
N GLU A 262 83.83 -65.64 98.24
CA GLU A 262 84.97 -65.44 99.14
C GLU A 262 84.76 -66.10 100.52
N THR A 263 83.55 -66.03 101.07
CA THR A 263 83.25 -66.70 102.34
C THR A 263 83.18 -68.22 102.20
N LEU A 264 82.72 -68.74 101.06
CA LEU A 264 82.79 -70.16 100.72
C LEU A 264 84.23 -70.62 100.55
N GLU A 265 85.05 -69.87 99.84
CA GLU A 265 86.49 -70.12 99.69
C GLU A 265 87.17 -70.12 101.06
N ARG A 266 86.94 -69.12 101.92
CA ARG A 266 87.47 -69.11 103.29
C ARG A 266 87.00 -70.30 104.12
N LYS A 267 85.75 -70.75 103.97
CA LYS A 267 85.24 -71.96 104.66
C LYS A 267 85.85 -73.25 104.11
N VAL A 268 86.04 -73.35 102.79
CA VAL A 268 86.73 -74.48 102.15
C VAL A 268 88.19 -74.51 102.60
N LEU A 269 88.87 -73.37 102.62
CA LEU A 269 90.25 -73.21 103.08
C LEU A 269 90.40 -73.52 104.57
N GLY A 270 89.44 -73.06 105.38
CA GLY A 270 89.36 -73.42 106.80
C GLY A 270 89.13 -74.91 107.02
N ARG A 271 88.37 -75.57 106.14
CA ARG A 271 88.12 -77.03 106.20
C ARG A 271 89.32 -77.83 105.69
N THR A 272 90.00 -77.40 104.63
CA THR A 272 91.23 -78.04 104.13
C THR A 272 92.44 -77.82 105.03
N MET A 273 92.43 -76.82 105.93
CA MET A 273 93.45 -76.68 106.98
C MET A 273 93.14 -77.45 108.27
N LEU A 274 91.90 -77.91 108.45
CA LEU A 274 91.46 -78.72 109.60
C LEU A 274 91.44 -80.23 109.32
N ASP A 275 91.38 -80.62 108.04
CA ASP A 275 91.68 -81.97 107.53
C ASP A 275 93.20 -82.18 107.38
#